data_AF-A0A7U8C420-F1
#
_entry.id   AF-A0A7U8C420-F1
#
_cell.length_a   1.000
_cell.length_b   1.000
_cell.length_c   1.000
_cell.angle_alpha   90.00
_cell.angle_beta   90.00
_cell.angle_gamma   90.00
#
_symmetry.space_group_name_H-M   'P 1'
#
loop_
_entity.id
_entity.type
_entity.pdbx_description
1 polymer ?
#
loop_
_entity_poly.entity_id
_entity_poly.type
_entity_poly.pdbx_seq_one_letter_code
_entity_poly.pdbx_strand_id
1 'polypeptide(L)'
;MLLFFFFKTPIMKRTIIIILIAACVGVTWYIANTTERLSPQAKSAAENALLEEAEFPARPVWWHDDAVMAIGVVKGQTNPPHAADKACKILKSKG
;
A
#
# COMPACT_ATOMS: atom_id res chain seq x y z
N MET A 1 41.50 -2.11 -4.35
CA MET A 1 42.08 -2.98 -5.41
C MET A 1 41.49 -4.40 -5.43
N LEU A 2 41.03 -4.97 -4.31
CA LEU A 2 40.32 -6.27 -4.30
C LEU A 2 38.92 -6.24 -4.95
N LEU A 3 38.18 -5.13 -4.84
CA LEU A 3 36.84 -5.01 -5.47
C LEU A 3 36.86 -5.10 -7.00
N PHE A 4 37.94 -4.65 -7.64
CA PHE A 4 38.08 -4.72 -9.10
C PHE A 4 38.42 -6.12 -9.60
N PHE A 5 39.05 -6.94 -8.76
CA PHE A 5 39.48 -8.29 -9.15
C PHE A 5 38.30 -9.28 -9.16
N PHE A 6 37.35 -9.13 -8.23
CA PHE A 6 36.10 -9.91 -8.19
C PHE A 6 35.23 -9.71 -9.45
N PHE A 7 35.36 -8.58 -10.15
CA PHE A 7 34.55 -8.27 -11.33
C PHE A 7 35.13 -8.81 -12.66
N LYS A 8 36.37 -9.31 -12.67
CA LYS A 8 37.12 -9.58 -13.91
C LYS A 8 37.07 -11.03 -14.39
N THR A 9 36.58 -11.97 -13.56
CA THR A 9 36.38 -13.37 -13.95
C THR A 9 34.95 -13.60 -14.48
N PRO A 10 34.77 -14.26 -15.65
CA PRO A 10 33.45 -14.44 -16.27
C PRO A 10 32.47 -15.25 -15.40
N ILE A 11 33.00 -16.08 -14.50
CA ILE A 11 32.23 -16.88 -13.53
C ILE A 11 31.63 -15.99 -12.43
N MET A 12 32.37 -15.01 -11.92
CA MET A 12 31.94 -14.17 -10.78
C MET A 12 30.88 -13.13 -11.15
N LYS A 13 30.96 -12.56 -12.37
CA LYS A 13 29.90 -11.70 -12.90
C LYS A 13 28.57 -12.44 -13.02
N ARG A 14 28.60 -13.69 -13.52
CA ARG A 14 27.39 -14.52 -13.62
C ARG A 14 26.81 -14.85 -12.25
N THR A 15 27.65 -15.20 -11.27
CA THR A 15 27.19 -15.47 -9.90
C THR A 15 26.54 -14.24 -9.26
N ILE A 16 27.14 -13.05 -9.39
CA ILE A 16 26.56 -11.81 -8.87
C ILE A 16 25.20 -11.51 -9.51
N ILE A 17 25.08 -11.68 -10.83
CA ILE A 17 23.81 -11.48 -11.53
C ILE A 17 22.74 -12.47 -11.05
N ILE A 18 23.10 -13.74 -10.87
CA ILE A 18 22.16 -14.77 -10.35
C ILE A 18 21.70 -14.43 -8.93
N ILE A 19 22.62 -14.00 -8.06
CA ILE A 19 22.28 -13.57 -6.69
C ILE A 19 21.33 -12.36 -6.73
N LEU A 20 21.60 -11.40 -7.61
CA LEU A 20 20.76 -10.21 -7.74
C LEU A 20 19.35 -10.57 -8.22
N ILE A 21 19.23 -11.47 -9.20
CA ILE A 21 17.93 -11.98 -9.68
C ILE A 21 17.20 -12.71 -8.55
N ALA A 22 17.89 -13.61 -7.85
CA ALA A 22 17.31 -14.35 -6.73
C ALA A 22 16.83 -13.41 -5.61
N ALA A 23 17.58 -12.36 -5.29
CA ALA A 23 17.20 -11.34 -4.32
C ALA A 23 15.96 -10.56 -4.78
N CYS A 24 15.90 -10.13 -6.06
CA CYS A 24 14.73 -9.44 -6.60
C CYS A 24 13.46 -10.30 -6.55
N VAL A 25 13.58 -11.58 -6.93
CA VAL A 25 12.45 -12.53 -6.86
C VAL A 25 12.02 -12.76 -5.41
N GLY A 26 12.98 -12.94 -4.49
CA GLY A 26 12.72 -13.11 -3.07
C GLY A 26 11.99 -11.91 -2.44
N VAL A 27 12.43 -10.68 -2.75
CA VAL A 27 11.78 -9.45 -2.27
C VAL A 27 10.37 -9.32 -2.84
N THR A 28 10.19 -9.57 -4.14
CA THR A 28 8.86 -9.51 -4.79
C THR A 28 7.90 -10.52 -4.19
N TRP A 29 8.35 -11.77 -3.98
CA TRP A 29 7.54 -12.82 -3.36
C TRP A 29 7.20 -12.49 -1.91
N TYR A 30 8.16 -11.99 -1.13
CA TYR A 30 7.94 -11.56 0.24
C TYR A 30 6.84 -10.49 0.30
N ILE A 31 6.96 -9.41 -0.49
CA ILE A 31 5.94 -8.35 -0.55
C ILE A 31 4.57 -8.91 -0.95
N ALA A 32 4.51 -9.77 -1.98
CA ALA A 32 3.26 -10.36 -2.44
C ALA A 32 2.56 -11.23 -1.38
N ASN A 33 3.33 -11.87 -0.50
CA ASN A 33 2.81 -12.83 0.47
C ASN A 33 2.62 -12.24 1.88
N THR A 34 3.28 -11.13 2.20
CA THR A 34 3.11 -10.43 3.49
C THR A 34 2.13 -9.28 3.43
N THR A 35 1.74 -8.82 2.24
CA THR A 35 0.76 -7.74 2.09
C THR A 35 -0.64 -8.35 2.19
N GLU A 36 -1.27 -8.19 3.35
CA GLU A 36 -2.67 -8.55 3.55
C GLU A 36 -3.54 -7.63 2.68
N ARG A 37 -4.10 -8.19 1.61
CA ARG A 37 -4.92 -7.42 0.65
C ARG A 37 -6.35 -7.32 1.16
N LEU A 38 -6.83 -6.09 1.32
CA LEU A 38 -8.24 -5.82 1.58
C LEU A 38 -9.10 -6.39 0.45
N SER A 39 -10.02 -7.29 0.80
CA SER A 39 -10.94 -7.88 -0.17
C SER A 39 -11.81 -6.79 -0.84
N PRO A 40 -12.25 -6.99 -2.10
CA PRO A 40 -13.16 -6.05 -2.76
C PRO A 40 -14.44 -5.79 -1.96
N GLN A 41 -14.91 -6.79 -1.21
CA GLN A 41 -16.07 -6.69 -0.32
C GLN A 41 -15.79 -5.78 0.87
N ALA A 42 -14.62 -5.89 1.49
CA ALA A 42 -14.22 -5.02 2.61
C ALA A 42 -14.08 -3.55 2.16
N LYS A 43 -13.51 -3.30 0.97
CA LYS A 43 -13.44 -1.94 0.39
C LYS A 43 -14.82 -1.35 0.13
N SER A 44 -15.72 -2.15 -0.44
CA SER A 44 -17.11 -1.71 -0.69
C SER A 44 -17.86 -1.43 0.61
N ALA A 45 -17.69 -2.26 1.64
CA ALA A 45 -18.27 -2.05 2.96
C ALA A 45 -17.71 -0.78 3.66
N ALA A 46 -16.42 -0.53 3.50
CA ALA A 46 -15.75 0.68 3.97
C ALA A 46 -16.26 1.96 3.26
N GLU A 47 -16.41 1.93 1.94
CA GLU A 47 -16.98 3.04 1.17
C GLU A 47 -18.43 3.33 1.57
N ASN A 48 -19.24 2.30 1.76
CA ASN A 48 -20.64 2.46 2.19
C ASN A 48 -20.74 3.03 3.61
N ALA A 49 -19.89 2.59 4.53
CA ALA A 49 -19.89 3.11 5.90
C ALA A 49 -19.46 4.59 5.96
N LEU A 50 -18.55 5.02 5.09
CA LEU A 50 -18.20 6.43 4.96
C LEU A 50 -19.34 7.25 4.34
N LEU A 51 -20.11 6.70 3.41
CA LEU A 51 -21.25 7.39 2.80
C LEU A 51 -22.42 7.66 3.76
N GLU A 52 -22.57 6.85 4.82
CA GLU A 52 -23.59 7.07 5.85
C GLU A 52 -23.33 8.35 6.67
N GLU A 53 -22.09 8.85 6.64
CA GLU A 53 -21.68 10.06 7.32
C GLU A 53 -21.78 11.27 6.38
N ALA A 54 -22.60 12.26 6.74
CA ALA A 54 -22.80 13.49 5.96
C ALA A 54 -21.50 14.30 5.70
N GLU A 55 -20.46 14.04 6.50
CA GLU A 55 -19.15 14.66 6.40
C GLU A 55 -18.30 14.15 5.22
N PHE A 56 -18.61 12.94 4.72
CA PHE A 56 -17.87 12.26 3.64
C PHE A 56 -18.78 12.06 2.41
N PRO A 57 -19.13 13.14 1.68
CA PRO A 57 -20.08 13.08 0.56
C PRO A 57 -19.51 12.44 -0.70
N ALA A 58 -18.19 12.20 -0.75
CA ALA A 58 -17.48 11.89 -1.98
C ALA A 58 -17.30 10.38 -2.17
N ARG A 59 -17.94 9.87 -3.22
CA ARG A 59 -17.50 8.67 -3.96
C ARG A 59 -16.51 9.10 -5.07
N PRO A 60 -15.44 8.36 -5.36
CA PRO A 60 -14.90 7.18 -4.67
C PRO A 60 -13.85 7.52 -3.59
N VAL A 61 -13.67 6.62 -2.60
CA VAL A 61 -12.45 6.60 -1.78
C VAL A 61 -11.29 6.23 -2.71
N TRP A 62 -10.21 7.00 -2.66
CA TRP A 62 -9.05 6.72 -3.51
C TRP A 62 -8.25 5.61 -2.85
N TRP A 63 -8.19 4.45 -3.48
CA TRP A 63 -7.41 3.30 -3.01
C TRP A 63 -6.09 3.19 -3.80
N HIS A 64 -4.99 2.89 -3.11
CA HIS A 64 -3.71 2.54 -3.71
C HIS A 64 -3.20 1.25 -3.08
N ASP A 65 -2.93 0.23 -3.87
CA ASP A 65 -2.40 -1.05 -3.36
C ASP A 65 -3.15 -1.56 -2.13
N ASP A 66 -4.49 -1.49 -2.18
CA ASP A 66 -5.40 -1.88 -1.11
C ASP A 66 -5.34 -1.01 0.17
N ALA A 67 -4.52 0.03 0.21
CA ALA A 67 -4.50 1.07 1.24
C ALA A 67 -5.36 2.29 0.86
N VAL A 68 -5.87 3.01 1.86
CA VAL A 68 -6.60 4.28 1.63
C VAL A 68 -5.61 5.39 1.31
N MET A 69 -5.74 5.97 0.12
CA MET A 69 -4.91 7.07 -0.37
C MET A 69 -5.52 8.43 -0.04
N ALA A 70 -6.84 8.59 -0.22
CA ALA A 70 -7.53 9.85 0.08
C ALA A 70 -9.03 9.67 0.28
N ILE A 71 -9.61 10.53 1.14
CA ILE A 71 -11.04 10.64 1.40
C ILE A 71 -11.44 12.11 1.21
N GLY A 72 -12.50 12.35 0.43
CA GLY A 72 -13.06 13.68 0.25
C GLY A 72 -13.93 14.09 1.44
N VAL A 73 -13.71 15.30 1.96
CA VAL A 73 -14.42 15.87 3.12
C VAL A 73 -15.10 17.17 2.70
N VAL A 74 -16.28 17.47 3.24
CA VAL A 74 -16.98 18.74 2.99
C VAL A 74 -16.12 19.93 3.43
N LYS A 75 -15.86 20.87 2.51
CA LYS A 75 -15.10 22.08 2.80
C LYS A 75 -15.83 22.95 3.83
N GLY A 76 -15.13 23.32 4.91
CA GLY A 76 -15.60 24.28 5.91
C GLY A 76 -16.46 23.71 7.04
N GLN A 77 -16.74 22.40 7.05
CA GLN A 77 -17.53 21.77 8.13
C GLN A 77 -16.68 21.02 9.16
N THR A 78 -15.42 20.65 8.87
CA THR A 78 -14.60 19.91 9.83
C THR A 78 -13.11 20.24 9.85
N ASN A 79 -12.54 20.07 11.05
CA ASN A 79 -11.11 20.12 11.29
C ASN A 79 -10.44 18.91 10.61
N PRO A 80 -9.50 19.09 9.65
CA PRO A 80 -8.93 18.00 8.86
C PRO A 80 -8.39 16.79 9.66
N PRO A 81 -7.71 16.98 10.81
CA PRO A 81 -7.27 15.88 11.66
C PRO A 81 -8.43 15.09 12.28
N HIS A 82 -9.53 15.77 12.64
CA HIS A 82 -10.70 15.13 13.22
C HIS A 82 -11.43 14.24 12.19
N ALA A 83 -11.57 14.75 10.97
CA ALA A 83 -12.13 14.01 9.85
C ALA A 83 -11.30 12.75 9.55
N ALA A 84 -9.96 12.87 9.58
CA ALA A 84 -9.04 11.75 9.40
C ALA A 84 -9.18 10.68 10.50
N ASP A 85 -9.23 11.09 11.77
CA ASP A 85 -9.41 10.17 12.91
C ASP A 85 -10.74 9.41 12.83
N LYS A 86 -11.82 10.12 12.47
CA LYS A 86 -13.15 9.53 12.33
C LYS A 86 -13.20 8.52 11.19
N ALA A 87 -12.67 8.90 10.03
CA ALA A 87 -12.56 7.99 8.89
C ALA A 87 -11.71 6.76 9.22
N CYS A 88 -10.58 6.94 9.91
CA CYS A 88 -9.71 5.83 10.32
C CYS A 88 -10.43 4.84 11.25
N LYS A 89 -11.24 5.33 12.20
CA LYS A 89 -12.07 4.47 13.07
C LYS A 89 -13.12 3.67 12.28
N ILE A 90 -13.81 4.31 11.34
CA ILE A 90 -14.81 3.66 10.50
C ILE A 90 -14.15 2.57 9.65
N LEU A 91 -13.05 2.89 8.99
CA LEU A 91 -12.31 1.96 8.14
C LEU A 91 -11.81 0.74 8.92
N LYS A 92 -11.17 0.95 10.08
CA LYS A 92 -10.67 -0.12 10.95
C LYS A 92 -11.78 -1.06 11.44
N SER A 93 -13.04 -0.62 11.44
CA SER A 93 -14.19 -1.47 11.79
C SER A 93 -14.66 -2.39 10.66
N LYS A 94 -14.15 -2.20 9.43
CA LYS A 94 -14.61 -2.90 8.21
C LYS A 94 -13.55 -3.79 7.55
N GLY A 95 -12.30 -3.74 8.01
CA GLY A 95 -11.18 -4.58 7.55
C GLY A 95 -9.91 -3.77 7.42
#